data_AF-A0A3D2PBS2-F1
#
_entry.id   AF-A0A3D2PBS2-F1
#
_cell.length_a   1.000
_cell.length_b   1.000
_cell.length_c   1.000
_cell.angle_alpha   90.00
_cell.angle_beta   90.00
_cell.angle_gamma   90.00
#
_symmetry.space_group_name_H-M   'P 1'
#
loop_
_entity.id
_entity.type
_entity.pdbx_description
1 polymer ?
#
loop_
_entity_poly.entity_id
_entity_poly.type
_entity_poly.pdbx_seq_one_letter_code
_entity_poly.pdbx_strand_id
1 'polypeptide(L)'
;MVKYKIFFSPEKKEIITDGKTNLYQIATDAGIYITSGCAGEGNCGRCKVIVRQGKYRTQPSRFISEKEKKEGYLLACQTYPESDLEILIPPGSGLKKWTLIKDGVYTAEELIWRGNYLKWEFSPLAKKIYLELPAPTLTDHLSDF
;
A
#
# COMPACT_ATOMS: atom_id res chain seq x y z
N MET A 1 34.15 2.53 4.69
CA MET A 1 32.77 2.37 4.15
C MET A 1 31.86 3.27 4.94
N VAL A 2 31.15 4.18 4.30
CA VAL A 2 30.16 5.04 4.98
C VAL A 2 28.97 4.15 5.35
N LYS A 3 28.52 4.24 6.61
CA LYS A 3 27.36 3.51 7.11
C LYS A 3 26.32 4.54 7.52
N TYR A 4 25.07 4.28 7.17
CA TYR A 4 23.93 5.13 7.52
C TYR A 4 23.00 4.38 8.45
N LYS A 5 22.47 5.08 9.44
CA LYS A 5 21.50 4.59 10.41
C LYS A 5 20.10 5.03 10.01
N ILE A 6 19.22 4.06 9.81
CA ILE A 6 17.84 4.29 9.37
C ILE A 6 16.89 3.82 10.45
N PHE A 7 16.10 4.76 10.96
CA PHE A 7 15.06 4.48 11.93
C PHE A 7 13.69 4.41 11.25
N PHE A 8 12.95 3.32 11.47
CA PHE A 8 11.61 3.10 10.95
C PHE A 8 10.56 3.19 12.06
N SER A 9 9.63 4.13 11.94
CA SER A 9 8.44 4.29 12.76
C SER A 9 7.20 3.83 11.97
N PRO A 10 6.23 3.10 12.56
CA PRO A 10 6.01 2.88 14.00
C PRO A 10 6.68 1.62 14.59
N GLU A 11 7.37 0.80 13.80
CA GLU A 11 7.97 -0.46 14.28
C GLU A 11 9.15 -0.27 15.25
N LYS A 12 9.66 0.96 15.40
CA LYS A 12 10.79 1.34 16.27
C LYS A 12 12.04 0.49 16.00
N LYS A 13 12.26 0.15 14.73
CA LYS A 13 13.42 -0.61 14.28
C LYS A 13 14.48 0.32 13.72
N GLU A 14 15.73 -0.02 13.99
CA GLU A 14 16.89 0.70 13.52
C GLU A 14 17.79 -0.23 12.72
N ILE A 15 18.14 0.19 11.51
CA ILE A 15 18.89 -0.61 10.55
C ILE A 15 20.11 0.17 10.07
N ILE A 16 21.24 -0.52 9.97
CA ILE A 16 22.48 0.05 9.46
C ILE A 16 22.69 -0.45 8.03
N THR A 17 22.88 0.48 7.08
CA THR A 17 23.06 0.18 5.66
C THR A 17 24.30 0.87 5.09
N ASP A 18 24.81 0.39 3.97
CA ASP A 18 25.89 1.02 3.18
C ASP A 18 25.37 2.08 2.19
N GLY A 19 24.04 2.25 2.11
CA GLY A 19 23.35 3.22 1.26
C GLY A 19 23.29 2.88 -0.22
N LYS A 20 23.72 1.67 -0.62
CA LYS A 20 23.59 1.20 -2.01
C LYS A 20 22.20 0.65 -2.31
N THR A 21 21.47 0.23 -1.28
CA THR A 21 20.13 -0.33 -1.39
C THR A 21 19.06 0.75 -1.18
N ASN A 22 17.91 0.56 -1.82
CA ASN A 22 16.77 1.47 -1.65
C ASN A 22 16.04 1.20 -0.32
N LEU A 23 15.27 2.19 0.15
CA LEU A 23 14.58 2.13 1.44
C LEU A 23 13.56 0.99 1.53
N TYR A 24 12.95 0.61 0.39
CA TYR A 24 12.02 -0.52 0.35
C TYR A 24 12.71 -1.86 0.60
N GLN A 25 13.87 -2.10 -0.02
CA GLN A 25 14.63 -3.33 0.18
C GLN A 25 15.18 -3.39 1.60
N ILE A 26 15.72 -2.29 2.11
CA ILE A 26 16.21 -2.19 3.49
C ILE A 26 15.10 -2.52 4.50
N ALA A 27 13.90 -1.98 4.30
CA ALA A 27 12.74 -2.30 5.13
C ALA A 27 12.36 -3.78 5.02
N THR A 28 12.31 -4.32 3.80
CA THR A 28 11.95 -5.72 3.54
C THR A 28 12.92 -6.70 4.22
N ASP A 29 14.23 -6.46 4.09
CA ASP A 29 15.28 -7.28 4.73
C ASP A 29 15.22 -7.22 6.26
N ALA A 30 14.74 -6.08 6.80
CA ALA A 30 14.48 -5.88 8.23
C ALA A 30 13.13 -6.46 8.72
N GLY A 31 12.39 -7.15 7.85
CA GLY A 31 11.06 -7.68 8.14
C GLY A 31 10.02 -6.59 8.42
N ILE A 32 10.23 -5.39 7.88
CA ILE A 32 9.33 -4.25 7.93
C ILE A 32 8.55 -4.21 6.62
N TYR A 33 7.23 -4.38 6.69
CA TYR A 33 6.44 -4.47 5.47
C TYR A 33 5.99 -3.09 5.00
N ILE A 34 6.37 -2.76 3.77
CA ILE A 34 5.84 -1.63 3.01
C ILE A 34 5.04 -2.20 1.83
N THR A 35 3.81 -1.75 1.67
CA THR A 35 2.92 -2.17 0.59
C THR A 35 3.53 -1.83 -0.76
N SER A 36 3.75 -2.86 -1.58
CA SER A 36 4.20 -2.72 -2.96
C SER A 36 3.29 -3.50 -3.89
N GLY A 37 2.98 -2.92 -5.05
CA GLY A 37 2.23 -3.58 -6.12
C GLY A 37 3.09 -3.99 -7.32
N CYS A 38 4.30 -3.42 -7.44
CA CYS A 38 5.21 -3.61 -8.57
C CYS A 38 6.61 -4.06 -8.12
N ALA A 39 6.71 -4.70 -6.94
CA ALA A 39 7.96 -5.23 -6.39
C ALA A 39 9.17 -4.26 -6.35
N GLY A 40 8.94 -2.95 -6.36
CA GLY A 40 9.99 -1.94 -6.30
C GLY A 40 10.32 -1.21 -7.61
N GLU A 41 9.70 -1.56 -8.73
CA GLU A 41 9.94 -0.93 -10.04
C GLU A 41 9.54 0.55 -10.14
N GLY A 42 8.80 1.10 -9.18
CA GLY A 42 8.37 2.50 -9.18
C GLY A 42 7.08 2.81 -9.97
N ASN A 43 6.40 1.78 -10.50
CA ASN A 43 5.25 1.94 -11.40
C ASN A 43 3.86 1.88 -10.74
N CYS A 44 3.75 1.50 -9.45
CA CYS A 44 2.46 1.37 -8.76
C CYS A 44 2.12 2.49 -7.77
N GLY A 45 3.11 3.25 -7.30
CA GLY A 45 2.91 4.33 -6.33
C GLY A 45 2.48 3.91 -4.91
N ARG A 46 2.49 2.62 -4.57
CA ARG A 46 2.04 2.11 -3.25
C ARG A 46 3.08 2.16 -2.15
N CYS A 47 4.37 2.14 -2.52
CA CYS A 47 5.52 2.09 -1.62
C CYS A 47 5.80 3.44 -0.89
N LYS A 48 4.75 4.19 -0.54
CA LYS A 48 4.86 5.54 0.03
C LYS A 48 5.40 5.49 1.45
N VAL A 49 6.38 6.33 1.74
CA VAL A 49 6.89 6.60 3.09
C VAL A 49 7.14 8.08 3.25
N ILE A 50 7.28 8.52 4.50
CA ILE A 50 7.55 9.91 4.84
C ILE A 50 8.93 9.97 5.47
N VAL A 51 9.83 10.79 4.93
CA VAL A 51 11.12 11.06 5.57
C VAL A 51 10.96 12.28 6.47
N ARG A 52 11.19 12.09 7.78
CA ARG A 52 11.13 13.16 8.78
C ARG A 52 12.44 13.91 8.91
N GLN A 53 13.55 13.20 8.81
CA GLN A 53 14.89 13.76 8.98
C GLN A 53 15.90 13.05 8.08
N GLY A 54 16.95 13.80 7.71
CA GLY A 54 18.08 13.32 6.93
C GLY A 54 18.02 13.63 5.44
N LYS A 55 19.11 13.29 4.73
CA LYS A 55 19.30 13.50 3.30
C LYS A 55 19.14 12.20 2.54
N TYR A 56 18.46 12.28 1.40
CA TYR A 56 18.17 11.15 0.55
C TYR A 56 18.18 11.58 -0.91
N ARG A 57 18.35 10.61 -1.79
CA ARG A 57 18.20 10.76 -3.23
C ARG A 57 17.02 9.94 -3.71
N THR A 58 16.04 10.57 -4.35
CA THR A 58 14.86 9.91 -4.94
C THR A 58 14.74 10.20 -6.42
N GLN A 59 14.21 9.25 -7.18
CA GLN A 59 13.80 9.52 -8.56
C GLN A 59 12.46 10.28 -8.59
N PRO A 60 12.22 11.12 -9.60
CA PRO A 60 10.93 11.77 -9.81
C PRO A 60 9.82 10.73 -10.01
N SER A 61 8.64 10.98 -9.45
CA SER A 61 7.49 10.09 -9.59
C SER A 61 6.22 10.86 -9.91
N ARG A 62 5.42 10.32 -10.83
CA ARG A 62 4.05 10.79 -11.13
C ARG A 62 3.04 10.45 -10.03
N PHE A 63 3.39 9.58 -9.09
CA PHE A 63 2.49 9.09 -8.03
C PHE A 63 2.55 9.90 -6.73
N ILE A 64 3.40 10.94 -6.70
CA ILE A 64 3.56 11.85 -5.58
C ILE A 64 3.21 13.26 -6.06
N SER A 65 2.13 13.82 -5.52
CA SER A 65 1.70 15.19 -5.80
C SER A 65 2.65 16.23 -5.17
N GLU A 66 2.61 17.47 -5.64
CA GLU A 66 3.42 18.55 -5.06
C GLU A 66 3.11 18.83 -3.58
N LYS A 67 1.86 18.60 -3.15
CA LYS A 67 1.47 18.70 -1.74
C LYS A 67 2.14 17.59 -0.91
N GLU A 68 2.08 16.35 -1.39
CA GLU A 68 2.73 15.20 -0.76
C GLU A 68 4.26 15.38 -0.69
N LYS A 69 4.90 15.92 -1.72
CA LYS A 69 6.34 16.25 -1.68
C LYS A 69 6.68 17.24 -0.56
N LYS A 70 5.87 18.29 -0.38
CA LYS A 70 6.05 19.28 0.70
C LYS A 70 5.87 18.67 2.09
N GLU A 71 5.03 17.66 2.21
CA GLU A 71 4.81 16.90 3.43
C GLU A 71 5.89 15.81 3.67
N GLY A 72 6.84 15.65 2.74
CA GLY A 72 7.95 14.70 2.85
C GLY A 72 7.63 13.28 2.36
N TYR A 73 6.53 13.09 1.64
CA TYR A 73 6.19 11.82 1.04
C TYR A 73 7.07 11.50 -0.16
N LEU A 74 7.48 10.25 -0.24
CA LEU A 74 8.30 9.72 -1.31
C LEU A 74 8.03 8.23 -1.53
N LEU A 75 8.56 7.70 -2.63
CA LEU A 75 8.50 6.26 -2.91
C LEU A 75 9.75 5.58 -2.34
N ALA A 76 9.58 4.76 -1.31
CA ALA A 76 10.66 4.02 -0.66
C ALA A 76 11.49 3.20 -1.66
N CYS A 77 10.81 2.63 -2.66
CA CYS A 77 11.43 1.80 -3.68
C CYS A 77 12.30 2.56 -4.69
N GLN A 78 12.17 3.89 -4.76
CA GLN A 78 12.95 4.75 -5.65
C GLN A 78 13.88 5.70 -4.89
N THR A 79 14.03 5.49 -3.58
CA THR A 79 14.78 6.38 -2.69
C THR A 79 15.94 5.66 -2.03
N TYR A 80 17.09 6.34 -1.98
CA TYR A 80 18.35 5.87 -1.41
C TYR A 80 18.83 6.83 -0.33
N PRO A 81 19.35 6.33 0.80
CA PRO A 81 19.85 7.17 1.88
C PRO A 81 21.22 7.78 1.54
N GLU A 82 21.43 9.04 1.91
CA GLU A 82 22.73 9.73 1.81
C GLU A 82 23.24 10.23 3.19
N SER A 83 22.41 10.10 4.22
CA SER A 83 22.76 10.31 5.64
C SER A 83 21.93 9.35 6.50
N ASP A 84 22.08 9.48 7.82
CA ASP A 84 21.13 8.89 8.76
C ASP A 84 19.72 9.42 8.47
N LEU A 85 18.73 8.55 8.51
CA LEU A 85 17.34 8.85 8.14
C LEU A 85 16.36 8.46 9.25
N GLU A 86 15.34 9.30 9.44
CA GLU A 86 14.15 8.95 10.21
C GLU A 86 12.96 8.81 9.27
N ILE A 87 12.41 7.59 9.17
CA ILE A 87 11.35 7.23 8.23
C ILE A 87 10.09 6.89 9.02
N LEU A 88 8.98 7.48 8.60
CA LEU A 88 7.64 7.15 9.05
C LEU A 88 6.91 6.38 7.95
N ILE A 89 6.42 5.19 8.28
CA ILE A 89 5.57 4.38 7.41
C ILE A 89 4.13 4.78 7.66
N PRO A 90 3.45 5.44 6.69
CA PRO A 90 2.07 5.85 6.86
C PRO A 90 1.15 4.60 6.95
N PRO A 91 0.02 4.68 7.67
CA PRO A 91 -0.85 3.53 7.91
C PRO A 91 -1.47 2.93 6.63
N GLY A 92 -1.52 3.68 5.51
CA GLY A 92 -1.96 3.16 4.21
C GLY A 92 -0.88 2.37 3.44
N SER A 93 0.39 2.54 3.80
CA SER A 93 1.52 1.84 3.17
C SER A 93 2.18 0.80 4.08
N GLY A 94 1.90 0.78 5.38
CA GLY A 94 2.22 -0.37 6.22
C GLY A 94 1.19 -1.48 6.06
N LEU A 95 1.50 -2.72 6.50
CA LEU A 95 0.44 -3.68 6.75
C LEU A 95 -0.50 -3.08 7.80
N LYS A 96 -1.80 -3.02 7.49
CA LYS A 96 -2.78 -3.23 8.56
C LYS A 96 -2.42 -4.61 9.12
N LYS A 97 -1.83 -4.64 10.32
CA LYS A 97 -1.67 -5.86 11.09
C LYS A 97 -3.07 -6.46 11.21
N TRP A 98 -3.42 -7.39 10.34
CA TRP A 98 -4.40 -8.41 10.68
C TRP A 98 -3.73 -9.12 11.85
N THR A 99 -4.12 -8.75 13.07
CA THR A 99 -3.64 -9.41 14.27
C THR A 99 -4.30 -10.79 14.29
N LEU A 100 -3.85 -11.66 13.39
CA LEU A 100 -4.26 -13.06 13.32
C LEU A 100 -3.46 -13.91 14.30
N ILE A 101 -2.53 -13.32 15.05
CA ILE A 101 -1.66 -14.06 15.95
C ILE A 101 -1.47 -13.22 17.22
N LYS A 102 -2.38 -13.42 18.17
CA LYS A 102 -2.04 -13.22 19.59
C LYS A 102 -2.13 -14.49 20.43
N ASP A 103 -2.81 -15.55 19.97
CA ASP A 103 -2.97 -16.78 20.76
C ASP A 103 -2.99 -18.07 19.92
N GLY A 104 -1.87 -18.41 19.29
CA GLY A 104 -1.68 -19.73 18.67
C GLY A 104 -1.61 -19.72 17.15
N VAL A 105 -0.63 -20.43 16.63
CA VAL A 105 -0.44 -20.69 15.20
C VAL A 105 -1.59 -21.59 14.75
N TYR A 106 -2.49 -21.07 13.90
CA TYR A 106 -3.42 -21.91 13.17
C TYR A 106 -2.88 -22.08 11.75
N THR A 107 -2.77 -23.32 11.31
CA THR A 107 -2.46 -23.65 9.91
C THR A 107 -3.66 -23.29 9.04
N ALA A 108 -3.40 -22.94 7.77
CA ALA A 108 -4.47 -22.58 6.82
C ALA A 108 -5.52 -23.69 6.70
N GLU A 109 -5.14 -24.95 6.94
CA GLU A 109 -6.03 -26.11 6.94
C GLU A 109 -7.02 -26.12 8.12
N GLU A 110 -6.60 -25.65 9.30
CA GLU A 110 -7.46 -25.55 10.50
C GLU A 110 -8.51 -24.43 10.37
N LEU A 111 -8.23 -23.38 9.59
CA LEU A 111 -9.19 -22.31 9.30
C LEU A 111 -10.27 -22.77 8.31
N ILE A 112 -9.95 -23.72 7.42
CA ILE A 112 -10.89 -24.26 6.42
C ILE A 112 -11.95 -25.16 7.09
N TRP A 113 -11.59 -25.90 8.14
CA TRP A 113 -12.53 -26.74 8.90
C TRP A 113 -13.44 -25.96 9.87
N ARG A 114 -13.04 -24.75 10.30
CA ARG A 114 -13.83 -23.89 11.19
C ARG A 114 -14.89 -23.04 10.48
N GLY A 115 -15.11 -23.29 9.19
CA GLY A 115 -16.33 -22.91 8.49
C GLY A 115 -16.31 -21.52 7.87
N ASN A 116 -16.65 -21.49 6.58
CA ASN A 116 -17.24 -20.36 5.86
C ASN A 116 -16.35 -19.20 5.41
N TYR A 117 -15.36 -19.49 4.57
CA TYR A 117 -14.92 -18.51 3.57
C TYR A 117 -14.93 -19.13 2.17
N LEU A 118 -16.13 -19.55 1.73
CA LEU A 118 -16.39 -19.86 0.33
C LEU A 118 -17.11 -18.67 -0.31
N LYS A 119 -16.43 -18.07 -1.29
CA LYS A 119 -16.92 -17.13 -2.32
C LYS A 119 -18.08 -16.22 -1.91
N TRP A 120 -17.73 -15.05 -1.40
CA TRP A 120 -18.66 -13.93 -1.46
C TRP A 120 -18.68 -13.38 -2.89
N GLU A 121 -19.70 -13.73 -3.67
CA GLU A 121 -20.03 -12.93 -4.84
C GLU A 121 -20.63 -11.62 -4.35
N PHE A 122 -20.08 -10.50 -4.81
CA PHE A 122 -20.54 -9.17 -4.45
C PHE A 122 -21.97 -8.97 -4.97
N SER A 123 -22.94 -9.31 -4.14
CA SER A 123 -24.37 -9.17 -4.41
C SER A 123 -24.97 -8.19 -3.41
N PRO A 124 -24.83 -6.87 -3.65
CA PRO A 124 -25.42 -5.86 -2.77
C PRO A 124 -26.94 -5.97 -2.79
N LEU A 125 -27.58 -5.66 -1.66
CA LEU A 125 -29.04 -5.69 -1.49
C LEU A 125 -29.79 -4.78 -2.46
N ALA A 126 -29.13 -3.73 -2.95
CA ALA A 126 -29.65 -2.83 -3.96
C ALA A 126 -28.60 -2.62 -5.05
N LYS A 127 -29.05 -2.58 -6.30
CA LYS A 127 -28.22 -2.33 -7.48
C LYS A 127 -28.82 -1.18 -8.26
N LYS A 128 -28.03 -0.16 -8.56
CA LYS A 128 -28.42 0.87 -9.53
C LYS A 128 -28.14 0.32 -10.92
N ILE A 129 -29.19 0.14 -11.70
CA ILE A 129 -29.09 -0.32 -13.08
C ILE A 129 -29.36 0.88 -13.97
N TYR A 130 -28.46 1.14 -14.92
CA TYR A 130 -28.67 2.12 -15.96
C TYR A 130 -29.38 1.44 -17.13
N LEU A 131 -30.48 2.03 -17.60
CA LEU A 131 -31.27 1.54 -18.72
C LEU A 131 -31.46 2.70 -19.71
N GLU A 132 -31.25 2.42 -20.99
CA GLU A 132 -31.62 3.32 -22.08
C GLU A 132 -32.94 2.84 -22.67
N LEU A 133 -33.98 3.67 -22.58
CA LEU A 133 -35.29 3.37 -23.15
C LEU A 133 -35.43 4.06 -24.52
N PRO A 134 -36.09 3.40 -25.51
CA PRO A 134 -36.43 4.06 -26.76
C PRO A 134 -37.43 5.21 -26.50
N ALA A 135 -37.39 6.24 -27.35
CA ALA A 135 -38.38 7.31 -27.30
C ALA A 135 -39.78 6.77 -27.68
N PRO A 136 -40.85 7.25 -27.03
CA PRO A 136 -42.21 6.78 -27.32
C PRO A 136 -42.63 7.15 -28.75
N THR A 137 -43.47 6.31 -29.38
CA THR A 137 -44.01 6.55 -30.72
C THR A 137 -45.53 6.40 -30.75
N LEU A 138 -46.23 7.03 -31.71
CA LEU A 138 -47.70 6.95 -31.82
C LEU A 138 -48.22 5.53 -32.04
N THR A 139 -47.37 4.64 -32.57
CA THR A 139 -47.67 3.24 -32.85
C THR A 139 -47.27 2.31 -31.71
N ASP A 140 -46.46 2.79 -30.77
CA ASP A 140 -46.00 2.03 -29.62
C ASP A 140 -46.82 2.41 -28.39
N HIS A 141 -47.80 1.57 -28.09
CA HIS A 141 -48.70 1.76 -26.96
C HIS A 141 -48.20 1.08 -25.69
N LEU A 142 -46.92 0.68 -25.63
CA LEU A 142 -46.32 0.17 -24.39
C LEU A 142 -46.33 1.23 -23.30
N SER A 143 -46.76 0.81 -22.12
CA SER A 143 -46.74 1.62 -20.91
C SER A 143 -45.33 1.74 -20.35
N ASP A 144 -45.16 2.74 -19.48
CA ASP A 144 -43.91 2.94 -18.73
C ASP A 144 -43.60 1.82 -17.70
N PHE A 145 -44.58 0.95 -17.42
CA PHE A 145 -44.49 -0.18 -16.47
C PHE A 145 -44.24 -1.51 -17.18
#